data_AF-A0A1F5CYK1-F1
#
_entry.id   AF-A0A1F5CYK1-F1
#
_cell.length_a   1.000
_cell.length_b   1.000
_cell.length_c   1.000
_cell.angle_alpha   90.00
_cell.angle_beta   90.00
_cell.angle_gamma   90.00
#
_symmetry.space_group_name_H-M   'P 1'
#
loop_
_entity.id
_entity.type
_entity.pdbx_description
1 polymer ?
#
loop_
_entity_poly.entity_id
_entity_poly.type
_entity_poly.pdbx_seq_one_letter_code
_entity_poly.pdbx_strand_id
1 'polypeptide(L)' 'MDEKMIFDLSKVETETDDLYFENMRSLSECRGDPKAVAAYILTIRYLERLADHGSYIAESISYAATGKRISIR' A
#
# COMPACT_ATOMS: atom_id res chain seq x y z
N MET A 1 -3.33 -22.51 0.73
CA MET A 1 -2.93 -21.13 1.06
C MET A 1 -3.92 -20.60 2.08
N ASP A 2 -3.45 -19.83 3.06
CA ASP A 2 -4.31 -19.29 4.12
C ASP A 2 -5.11 -18.08 3.60
N GLU A 3 -6.40 -18.29 3.30
CA GLU A 3 -7.32 -17.25 2.83
C GLU A 3 -7.46 -16.10 3.84
N LYS A 4 -7.32 -16.39 5.14
CA LYS A 4 -7.39 -15.38 6.19
C LYS A 4 -6.22 -14.40 6.08
N MET A 5 -5.01 -14.89 5.81
CA MET A 5 -3.84 -14.01 5.65
C MET A 5 -3.98 -13.07 4.46
N ILE A 6 -4.60 -13.51 3.38
CA ILE A 6 -4.83 -12.69 2.19
C ILE A 6 -5.85 -11.60 2.48
N PHE A 7 -6.92 -11.94 3.18
CA PHE A 7 -7.95 -10.99 3.60
C PHE A 7 -7.39 -9.96 4.60
N ASP A 8 -6.54 -10.38 5.52
CA ASP A 8 -5.90 -9.44 6.45
C ASP A 8 -4.87 -8.56 5.71
N LEU A 9 -4.17 -9.08 4.70
CA LEU A 9 -3.30 -8.28 3.84
C LEU A 9 -4.07 -7.24 3.02
N SER A 10 -5.25 -7.60 2.49
CA SER A 10 -6.08 -6.66 1.72
C SER A 10 -6.50 -5.47 2.56
N LYS A 11 -6.82 -5.68 3.84
CA LYS A 11 -7.14 -4.58 4.77
C LYS A 11 -5.96 -3.65 5.00
N VAL A 12 -4.76 -4.21 5.18
CA VAL A 12 -3.54 -3.40 5.38
C VAL A 12 -3.24 -2.57 4.14
N GLU A 13 -3.42 -3.13 2.95
CA GLU A 13 -3.26 -2.38 1.69
C GLU A 13 -4.27 -1.25 1.59
N THR A 14 -5.56 -1.51 1.85
CA THR A 14 -6.61 -0.48 1.82
C THR A 14 -6.36 0.63 2.86
N GLU A 15 -5.99 0.26 4.09
CA GLU A 15 -5.65 1.24 5.14
C GLU A 15 -4.44 2.09 4.74
N THR A 16 -3.45 1.49 4.06
CA THR A 16 -2.26 2.21 3.61
C THR A 16 -2.60 3.19 2.47
N ASP A 17 -3.48 2.80 1.55
CA ASP A 17 -3.99 3.68 0.48
C ASP A 17 -4.73 4.88 1.07
N ASP A 18 -5.63 4.65 2.03
CA ASP A 18 -6.37 5.71 2.74
C ASP A 18 -5.41 6.69 3.42
N LEU A 19 -4.45 6.17 4.20
CA LEU A 19 -3.42 6.97 4.86
C LEU A 19 -2.59 7.76 3.85
N TYR A 20 -2.22 7.16 2.72
CA TYR A 20 -1.48 7.86 1.67
C TYR A 20 -2.26 9.06 1.12
N PHE A 21 -3.55 8.88 0.81
CA PHE A 21 -4.40 9.98 0.31
C PHE A 21 -4.63 11.08 1.35
N GLU A 22 -4.87 10.70 2.62
CA GLU A 22 -5.03 11.65 3.72
C GLU A 22 -3.78 12.48 3.97
N ASN A 23 -2.61 11.83 3.96
CA ASN A 23 -1.33 12.51 4.15
C ASN A 23 -0.99 13.40 2.95
N MET A 24 -1.26 12.95 1.72
CA MET A 24 -1.08 13.76 0.51
C MET A 24 -1.92 15.04 0.54
N ARG A 25 -3.19 14.94 0.96
CA ARG A 25 -4.05 16.12 1.15
C ARG A 25 -3.45 17.06 2.18
N SER A 26 -3.10 16.54 3.36
CA SER A 26 -2.53 17.33 4.45
C SER A 26 -1.20 18.03 4.06
N LEU A 27 -0.33 17.33 3.34
CA LEU A 27 0.94 17.87 2.85
C LEU A 27 0.76 18.90 1.74
N SER A 28 -0.29 18.79 0.91
CA SER A 28 -0.58 19.77 -0.14
C SER A 28 -0.96 21.16 0.39
N GLU A 29 -1.50 21.21 1.61
CA GLU A 29 -1.90 22.44 2.29
C GLU A 29 -0.80 22.95 3.26
N CYS A 30 0.27 22.16 3.44
CA CYS A 30 1.36 22.47 4.36
C CYS A 30 2.21 23.66 3.88
N ARG A 31 2.48 24.62 4.77
CA ARG A 31 3.37 25.76 4.53
C ARG A 31 4.79 25.55 5.09
N GLY A 32 5.21 24.30 5.25
CA GLY A 32 6.53 23.92 5.74
C GLY A 32 7.65 24.15 4.72
N ASP A 33 8.88 23.85 5.11
CA ASP A 33 10.02 23.86 4.19
C ASP A 33 9.77 22.92 3.00
N PRO A 34 9.92 23.38 1.74
CA PRO A 34 9.61 22.55 0.57
C PRO A 34 10.42 21.25 0.48
N LYS A 35 11.67 21.23 0.97
CA LYS A 35 12.48 20.01 0.95
C LYS A 35 11.98 19.01 1.98
N ALA A 36 11.59 19.48 3.16
CA ALA A 36 10.95 18.65 4.17
C ALA A 36 9.63 18.07 3.64
N VAL A 37 8.75 18.89 3.07
CA VAL A 37 7.48 18.43 2.48
C VAL A 37 7.73 17.38 1.39
N ALA A 38 8.68 17.61 0.49
CA ALA A 38 9.04 16.63 -0.54
C ALA A 38 9.57 15.31 0.05
N ALA A 39 10.41 15.37 1.10
CA ALA A 39 10.90 14.18 1.78
C ALA A 39 9.77 13.38 2.44
N TYR A 40 8.78 14.05 3.05
CA TYR A 40 7.58 13.40 3.59
C TYR A 40 6.75 12.73 2.50
N ILE A 41 6.47 13.43 1.39
CA ILE A 41 5.73 12.88 0.24
C ILE A 41 6.40 11.61 -0.29
N LEU A 42 7.73 11.65 -0.48
CA LEU A 42 8.47 10.48 -0.95
C LEU A 42 8.40 9.33 0.05
N THR A 43 8.50 9.62 1.34
CA THR A 43 8.42 8.61 2.40
C THR A 43 7.08 7.90 2.41
N ILE A 44 5.95 8.64 2.44
CA ILE A 44 4.61 8.04 2.44
C ILE A 44 4.34 7.27 1.14
N ARG A 45 4.85 7.75 0.00
CA ARG A 45 4.77 7.02 -1.27
C ARG A 45 5.50 5.68 -1.21
N TYR A 46 6.69 5.63 -0.61
CA TYR A 46 7.42 4.37 -0.50
C TYR A 46 6.72 3.37 0.44
N LEU A 47 6.08 3.85 1.51
CA LEU A 47 5.28 2.98 2.38
C LEU A 47 4.10 2.36 1.64
N GLU A 48 3.34 3.15 0.88
CA GLU A 48 2.20 2.65 0.13
C GLU A 48 2.63 1.71 -1.03
N ARG A 49 3.74 2.01 -1.71
CA ARG A 49 4.31 1.10 -2.72
C ARG A 49 4.78 -0.23 -2.12
N LEU A 50 5.26 -0.25 -0.87
CA LEU A 50 5.61 -1.48 -0.18
C LEU A 50 4.37 -2.33 0.11
N ALA A 51 3.25 -1.72 0.48
CA ALA A 51 1.98 -2.41 0.68
C ALA A 51 1.46 -3.01 -0.64
N ASP A 52 1.42 -2.23 -1.73
CA ASP A 52 1.09 -2.70 -3.08
C ASP A 52 1.94 -3.93 -3.49
N HIS A 53 3.26 -3.84 -3.32
CA HIS A 53 4.17 -4.93 -3.66
C HIS A 53 3.96 -6.16 -2.78
N GLY A 54 3.61 -5.99 -1.51
CA GLY A 54 3.20 -7.08 -0.64
C GLY A 54 2.01 -7.85 -1.20
N SER A 55 0.97 -7.13 -1.65
CA SER A 55 -0.22 -7.72 -2.29
C SER A 55 0.14 -8.47 -3.57
N TYR A 56 0.97 -7.91 -4.45
CA TYR A 56 1.40 -8.60 -5.69
C TYR A 56 2.18 -9.89 -5.41
N ILE A 57 3.03 -9.89 -4.39
CA ILE A 57 3.77 -11.09 -3.97
C ILE A 57 2.78 -12.14 -3.47
N ALA A 58 1.81 -11.77 -2.64
CA ALA A 58 0.79 -12.68 -2.13
C ALA A 58 -0.08 -13.28 -3.24
N GLU A 59 -0.52 -12.46 -4.21
CA GLU A 59 -1.24 -12.92 -5.42
C GLU A 59 -0.40 -13.91 -6.23
N SER A 60 0.90 -13.62 -6.40
CA SER A 60 1.81 -14.49 -7.14
C SER A 60 2.02 -15.84 -6.45
N ILE A 61 2.19 -15.84 -5.12
CA ILE A 61 2.31 -17.06 -4.32
C ILE A 61 1.00 -17.86 -4.35
N SER A 62 -0.15 -17.19 -4.25
CA SER A 62 -1.48 -17.79 -4.39
C SER A 62 -1.62 -18.54 -5.70
N TYR A 63 -1.28 -17.86 -6.80
CA TYR A 63 -1.36 -18.42 -8.12
C TYR A 63 -0.42 -19.61 -8.27
N ALA A 64 0.83 -19.50 -7.80
CA ALA A 64 1.80 -20.60 -7.85
C ALA A 64 1.31 -21.84 -7.07
N ALA A 65 0.64 -21.65 -5.94
CA ALA A 65 0.15 -22.75 -5.11
C ALA A 65 -1.16 -23.38 -5.62
N THR A 66 -2.04 -22.61 -6.26
CA THR A 66 -3.42 -23.03 -6.57
C THR A 66 -3.75 -23.09 -8.05
N GLY A 67 -2.95 -22.47 -8.91
CA GLY A 67 -3.24 -22.24 -10.33
C GLY A 67 -4.37 -21.25 -10.59
N LYS A 68 -4.97 -20.64 -9.55
CA LYS A 68 -6.08 -19.70 -9.67
C LYS A 68 -5.59 -18.28 -9.48
N ARG A 69 -6.00 -17.38 -10.39
CA ARG A 69 -5.71 -15.96 -10.26
C ARG A 69 -6.68 -15.34 -9.26
N ILE A 70 -6.14 -14.59 -8.31
CA ILE A 70 -6.90 -13.78 -7.37
C ILE A 70 -6.46 -12.32 -7.53
N SER A 71 -7.36 -11.39 -7.20
CA SER A 71 -7.07 -9.96 -7.06
C SER A 71 -7.34 -9.60 -5.60
N ILE A 72 -6.35 -9.00 -4.95
CA ILE A 72 -6.44 -8.51 -3.57
C ILE A 72 -7.04 -7.08 -3.54
N ARG A 73 -7.17 -6.44 -4.71
CA ARG A 73 -7.96 -5.21 -4.96
C ARG A 73 -9.33 -5.50 -5.55
#